data_AF-A0A139IP92-F1
#
_entry.id   AF-A0A139IP92-F1
#
_cell.length_a   1.000
_cell.length_b   1.000
_cell.length_c   1.000
_cell.angle_alpha   90.00
_cell.angle_beta   90.00
_cell.angle_gamma   90.00
#
_symmetry.space_group_name_H-M   'P 1'
#
loop_
_entity.id
_entity.type
_entity.pdbx_description
1 polymer ?
#
loop_
_entity_poly.entity_id
_entity_poly.type
_entity_poly.pdbx_seq_one_letter_code
_entity_poly.pdbx_strand_id
1 'polypeptide(L)'
;LLLLLLLLLLLLLLQTQQPALVPRRPSHTRKLQAQALHEPCSGHASSHGLHVVPSSTTSLLTPYTLRHSRKSTVSMARARRKVPVPSSIASSSVSTPMSSCMTCAATSRTPSPTNSTPTRALRFFDLPAELRLRVYENVLHIQKPVDLEPNNYRAILPRLSCFLVCRRMHEEAYRVFYAQPIRLYPYHGRFFTTKHPLLMRLPPRYREVINTMELRLGPGWSKPPTCQNTQPRLGLTDCKNMRTLKIFVECDPSDDIFNGFRGANATEETYMRFCVDLLTGILDQVPSLETIEIDAWSAVKKDAPLIKALKMQVEDRKKRLVWGPLRGWEDKEGPGLIGIENALASLSISSEASRVLAVQA
;
A
#
# COMPACT_ATOMS: atom_id res chain seq x y z
N LEU A 1 26.57 -13.46 27.39
CA LEU A 1 26.18 -14.45 26.35
C LEU A 1 25.03 -13.97 25.48
N LEU A 2 23.85 -13.63 26.03
CA LEU A 2 22.68 -13.20 25.25
C LEU A 2 22.94 -11.97 24.35
N LEU A 3 23.65 -10.97 24.89
CA LEU A 3 24.06 -9.76 24.16
C LEU A 3 25.04 -10.05 23.02
N LEU A 4 25.89 -11.06 23.21
CA LEU A 4 26.90 -11.50 22.22
C LEU A 4 26.23 -12.28 21.08
N LEU A 5 25.21 -13.07 21.41
CA LEU A 5 24.32 -13.75 20.46
C LEU A 5 23.51 -12.76 19.63
N LEU A 6 23.03 -11.68 20.27
CA LEU A 6 22.27 -10.62 19.59
C LEU A 6 23.15 -9.83 18.62
N LEU A 7 24.41 -9.55 18.99
CA LEU A 7 25.38 -8.86 18.15
C LEU A 7 25.80 -9.72 16.94
N LEU A 8 25.96 -11.04 17.14
CA LEU A 8 26.28 -11.98 16.07
C LEU A 8 25.12 -12.14 15.07
N LEU A 9 23.87 -12.12 15.56
CA LEU A 9 22.68 -12.14 14.73
C LEU A 9 22.57 -10.85 13.88
N LEU A 10 22.92 -9.70 14.45
CA LEU A 10 22.90 -8.41 13.75
C LEU A 10 23.96 -8.35 12.64
N LEU A 11 25.17 -8.87 12.90
CA LEU A 11 26.25 -8.95 11.91
C LEU A 11 25.92 -9.90 10.76
N LEU A 12 25.27 -11.04 11.04
CA LEU A 12 24.80 -11.97 10.01
C LEU A 12 23.70 -11.36 9.13
N LEU A 13 22.82 -10.55 9.70
CA LEU A 13 21.78 -9.84 8.94
C LEU A 13 22.38 -8.77 8.01
N LEU A 14 23.44 -8.06 8.43
CA LEU A 14 24.11 -7.06 7.59
C LEU A 14 24.85 -7.67 6.38
N GLN A 15 25.40 -8.87 6.50
CA GLN A 15 26.12 -9.51 5.38
C GLN A 15 25.19 -9.98 4.25
N THR A 16 23.88 -10.13 4.50
CA THR A 16 22.92 -10.58 3.48
C THR A 16 22.40 -9.47 2.56
N GLN A 17 22.79 -8.21 2.78
CA GLN A 17 22.25 -7.04 2.08
C GLN A 17 23.16 -6.46 0.98
N GLN A 18 24.23 -7.14 0.55
CA GLN A 18 24.99 -6.67 -0.63
C GLN A 18 24.37 -7.19 -1.93
N PRO A 19 23.81 -6.32 -2.80
CA PRO A 19 23.35 -6.73 -4.12
C PRO A 19 24.54 -7.00 -5.04
N ALA A 20 24.52 -8.15 -5.72
CA ALA A 20 25.50 -8.54 -6.71
C ALA A 20 25.56 -7.51 -7.85
N LEU A 21 26.72 -6.87 -8.01
CA LEU A 21 27.07 -6.03 -9.16
C LEU A 21 27.12 -6.91 -10.43
N VAL A 22 26.14 -6.74 -11.31
CA VAL A 22 26.13 -7.37 -12.64
C VAL A 22 26.95 -6.50 -13.61
N PRO A 23 27.93 -7.06 -14.34
CA PRO A 23 28.71 -6.30 -15.31
C PRO A 23 27.88 -6.01 -16.58
N ARG A 24 27.81 -4.72 -16.98
CA ARG A 24 27.20 -4.26 -18.22
C ARG A 24 28.06 -4.67 -19.43
N ARG A 25 27.45 -5.32 -20.44
CA ARG A 25 28.03 -5.49 -21.77
C ARG A 25 27.85 -4.21 -22.62
N PRO A 26 28.82 -3.86 -23.49
CA PRO A 26 28.71 -2.72 -24.41
C PRO A 26 27.85 -3.08 -25.63
N SER A 27 26.91 -2.21 -25.97
CA SER A 27 26.08 -2.31 -27.18
C SER A 27 26.75 -1.61 -28.36
N HIS A 28 26.98 -2.36 -29.44
CA HIS A 28 27.42 -1.86 -30.74
C HIS A 28 26.37 -0.92 -31.36
N THR A 29 26.81 0.26 -31.75
CA THR A 29 26.12 1.20 -32.62
C THR A 29 26.13 0.69 -34.06
N ARG A 30 24.95 0.48 -34.65
CA ARG A 30 24.80 0.28 -36.10
C ARG A 30 24.04 1.47 -36.67
N LYS A 31 24.79 2.33 -37.37
CA LYS A 31 24.27 3.38 -38.26
C LYS A 31 23.47 2.69 -39.37
N LEU A 32 22.24 3.11 -39.59
CA LEU A 32 21.56 2.95 -40.87
C LEU A 32 21.19 4.34 -41.38
N GLN A 33 21.82 4.64 -42.50
CA GLN A 33 21.71 5.81 -43.34
C GLN A 33 20.84 5.36 -44.52
N ALA A 34 19.73 6.05 -44.78
CA ALA A 34 19.00 5.91 -46.03
C ALA A 34 18.35 7.25 -46.38
N GLN A 35 18.94 7.90 -47.39
CA GLN A 35 18.40 9.00 -48.16
C GLN A 35 17.63 8.42 -49.37
N ALA A 36 16.47 9.00 -49.68
CA ALA A 36 15.89 9.21 -51.04
C ALA A 36 14.53 9.92 -50.82
N LEU A 37 14.39 11.22 -51.10
CA LEU A 37 14.14 11.86 -52.41
C LEU A 37 12.90 11.32 -53.14
N HIS A 38 11.78 12.05 -53.03
CA HIS A 38 10.94 12.44 -54.17
C HIS A 38 9.97 13.57 -53.75
N GLU A 39 9.99 14.67 -54.51
CA GLU A 39 9.07 15.81 -54.41
C GLU A 39 7.78 15.62 -55.29
N PRO A 40 6.98 16.67 -55.65
CA PRO A 40 5.65 16.88 -55.09
C PRO A 40 4.54 16.86 -56.16
N CYS A 41 3.28 16.84 -55.74
CA CYS A 41 2.15 17.16 -56.62
C CYS A 41 1.22 18.17 -55.96
N SER A 42 1.11 19.32 -56.62
CA SER A 42 0.19 20.42 -56.39
C SER A 42 -1.14 20.24 -57.13
N GLY A 43 -2.22 20.78 -56.57
CA GLY A 43 -3.50 21.10 -57.24
C GLY A 43 -4.58 21.36 -56.17
N HIS A 44 -4.93 22.61 -55.86
CA HIS A 44 -6.06 23.40 -56.42
C HIS A 44 -7.44 22.69 -56.31
N ALA A 45 -8.55 23.27 -55.86
CA ALA A 45 -8.92 24.64 -55.50
C ALA A 45 -10.33 24.64 -54.82
N SER A 46 -10.70 25.80 -54.27
CA SER A 46 -12.08 26.34 -54.08
C SER A 46 -13.00 25.73 -53.02
N SER A 47 -13.97 26.44 -52.43
CA SER A 47 -14.25 27.85 -52.09
C SER A 47 -15.66 27.86 -51.44
N HIS A 48 -15.99 28.94 -50.72
CA HIS A 48 -17.31 29.29 -50.12
C HIS A 48 -17.67 28.56 -48.80
N GLY A 49 -18.19 29.19 -47.75
CA GLY A 49 -18.62 30.57 -47.54
C GLY A 49 -19.74 30.60 -46.49
N LEU A 50 -19.73 31.65 -45.66
CA LEU A 50 -20.82 32.23 -44.84
C LEU A 50 -21.20 31.48 -43.54
N HIS A 51 -20.97 32.06 -42.34
CA HIS A 51 -21.65 33.17 -41.63
C HIS A 51 -22.85 32.70 -40.79
N VAL A 52 -22.98 33.30 -39.59
CA VAL A 52 -24.16 33.44 -38.69
C VAL A 52 -23.99 32.81 -37.28
N VAL A 53 -23.78 33.72 -36.33
CA VAL A 53 -24.13 33.75 -34.90
C VAL A 53 -25.28 34.79 -34.78
N PRO A 54 -26.11 34.96 -33.72
CA PRO A 54 -26.22 34.31 -32.39
C PRO A 54 -27.66 33.86 -32.03
N SER A 55 -27.86 33.26 -30.85
CA SER A 55 -28.66 33.88 -29.75
C SER A 55 -29.10 32.87 -28.68
N SER A 56 -29.05 33.38 -27.45
CA SER A 56 -29.52 32.86 -26.17
C SER A 56 -30.97 32.35 -26.19
N THR A 57 -31.37 31.54 -25.19
CA THR A 57 -32.30 31.90 -24.08
C THR A 57 -32.87 30.63 -23.42
N THR A 58 -33.07 30.72 -22.10
CA THR A 58 -34.14 30.09 -21.31
C THR A 58 -33.85 28.76 -20.59
N SER A 59 -33.40 28.94 -19.35
CA SER A 59 -33.72 28.14 -18.17
C SER A 59 -35.23 27.97 -17.96
N LEU A 60 -35.73 26.76 -17.67
CA LEU A 60 -36.86 26.58 -16.75
C LEU A 60 -36.82 25.22 -16.05
N LEU A 61 -37.09 25.30 -14.75
CA LEU A 61 -37.20 24.26 -13.74
C LEU A 61 -38.40 23.35 -14.00
N THR A 62 -38.26 22.06 -13.71
CA THR A 62 -39.39 21.22 -13.27
C THR A 62 -38.97 20.25 -12.17
N PRO A 63 -39.80 20.06 -11.12
CA PRO A 63 -39.48 19.27 -9.94
C PRO A 63 -39.75 17.77 -10.14
N TYR A 64 -38.81 16.93 -9.69
CA TYR A 64 -39.04 15.50 -9.53
C TYR A 64 -39.98 15.24 -8.35
N THR A 65 -41.12 14.64 -8.65
CA THR A 65 -42.10 14.13 -7.69
C THR A 65 -41.62 12.82 -7.09
N LEU A 66 -41.63 12.79 -5.75
CA LEU A 66 -41.43 11.62 -4.92
C LEU A 66 -42.57 10.61 -5.16
N ARG A 67 -42.26 9.38 -5.59
CA ARG A 67 -43.22 8.27 -5.55
C ARG A 67 -42.61 7.06 -4.86
N HIS A 68 -43.10 6.81 -3.64
CA HIS A 68 -43.06 5.51 -2.97
C HIS A 68 -43.78 4.47 -3.81
N SER A 69 -43.15 3.31 -4.07
CA SER A 69 -43.90 2.06 -4.23
C SER A 69 -43.03 0.83 -4.01
N ARG A 70 -43.35 0.16 -2.89
CA ARG A 70 -43.53 -1.29 -2.70
C ARG A 70 -42.45 -2.27 -3.17
N LYS A 71 -41.84 -2.86 -2.13
CA LYS A 71 -41.47 -4.27 -1.96
C LYS A 71 -42.11 -5.22 -2.99
N SER A 72 -41.27 -5.94 -3.71
CA SER A 72 -41.62 -7.27 -4.22
C SER A 72 -40.43 -8.22 -4.02
N THR A 73 -40.63 -9.16 -3.11
CA THR A 73 -39.84 -10.35 -2.91
C THR A 73 -40.06 -11.30 -4.09
N VAL A 74 -39.00 -11.60 -4.85
CA VAL A 74 -39.02 -12.72 -5.79
C VAL A 74 -37.90 -13.68 -5.42
N SER A 75 -38.34 -14.80 -4.83
CA SER A 75 -37.59 -16.03 -4.65
C SER A 75 -37.33 -16.62 -6.05
N MET A 76 -36.06 -16.90 -6.37
CA MET A 76 -35.70 -17.69 -7.55
C MET A 76 -35.03 -18.98 -7.09
N ALA A 77 -35.77 -20.06 -7.36
CA ALA A 77 -35.46 -21.43 -7.06
C ALA A 77 -34.26 -21.95 -7.86
N ARG A 78 -33.49 -22.79 -7.19
CA ARG A 78 -32.29 -23.49 -7.65
C ARG A 78 -32.67 -24.66 -8.57
N ALA A 79 -32.56 -24.48 -9.89
CA ALA A 79 -32.72 -25.56 -10.85
C ALA A 79 -31.43 -26.38 -10.96
N ARG A 80 -31.46 -27.61 -10.42
CA ARG A 80 -30.49 -28.68 -10.69
C ARG A 80 -30.73 -29.23 -12.10
N ARG A 81 -29.72 -29.23 -12.98
CA ARG A 81 -29.72 -30.08 -14.19
C ARG A 81 -28.77 -31.26 -14.02
N LYS A 82 -29.32 -32.45 -14.28
CA LYS A 82 -28.65 -33.75 -14.35
C LYS A 82 -27.95 -33.91 -15.72
N VAL A 83 -26.89 -34.70 -15.66
CA VAL A 83 -25.93 -35.15 -16.68
C VAL A 83 -26.57 -36.03 -17.77
N PRO A 84 -25.93 -36.15 -18.94
CA PRO A 84 -25.70 -37.48 -19.51
C PRO A 84 -24.22 -37.76 -19.81
N VAL A 85 -23.84 -39.01 -19.53
CA VAL A 85 -22.54 -39.66 -19.70
C VAL A 85 -22.41 -40.18 -21.15
N PRO A 86 -21.17 -40.30 -21.67
CA PRO A 86 -20.80 -41.57 -22.27
C PRO A 86 -19.46 -42.15 -21.73
N SER A 87 -19.55 -43.42 -21.36
CA SER A 87 -18.50 -44.46 -21.31
C SER A 87 -17.78 -44.58 -22.66
N SER A 88 -16.58 -45.10 -22.86
CA SER A 88 -15.53 -45.77 -22.09
C SER A 88 -14.47 -46.16 -23.14
N ILE A 89 -13.17 -46.10 -22.85
CA ILE A 89 -12.17 -47.10 -23.29
C ILE A 89 -10.95 -46.95 -22.38
N ALA A 90 -10.51 -48.09 -21.88
CA ALA A 90 -9.40 -48.31 -20.97
C ALA A 90 -8.04 -48.17 -21.67
N SER A 91 -6.98 -47.86 -20.90
CA SER A 91 -5.85 -48.78 -20.67
C SER A 91 -4.76 -48.18 -19.77
N SER A 92 -4.54 -48.87 -18.65
CA SER A 92 -3.26 -49.23 -17.99
C SER A 92 -2.26 -48.16 -17.51
N SER A 93 -2.21 -48.06 -16.16
CA SER A 93 -1.06 -48.20 -15.26
C SER A 93 0.20 -47.33 -15.46
N VAL A 94 0.52 -46.49 -14.47
CA VAL A 94 1.63 -46.67 -13.50
C VAL A 94 1.47 -45.68 -12.33
N SER A 95 1.51 -46.21 -11.12
CA SER A 95 1.59 -45.63 -9.77
C SER A 95 2.75 -44.61 -9.66
N THR A 96 2.70 -43.43 -9.02
CA THR A 96 2.55 -43.14 -7.58
C THR A 96 2.77 -41.61 -7.39
N PRO A 97 2.12 -40.92 -6.44
CA PRO A 97 2.32 -39.49 -6.19
C PRO A 97 3.49 -39.22 -5.21
N MET A 98 4.47 -38.42 -5.62
CA MET A 98 5.46 -37.85 -4.69
C MET A 98 4.88 -36.60 -4.00
N SER A 99 4.34 -36.85 -2.81
CA SER A 99 4.06 -35.85 -1.78
C SER A 99 5.39 -35.39 -1.17
N SER A 100 5.79 -34.14 -1.41
CA SER A 100 7.01 -33.57 -0.84
C SER A 100 6.71 -32.95 0.52
N CYS A 101 6.56 -33.79 1.54
CA CYS A 101 6.72 -33.38 2.94
C CYS A 101 8.23 -33.21 3.18
N MET A 102 8.73 -31.97 3.20
CA MET A 102 10.11 -31.72 3.64
C MET A 102 10.20 -31.99 5.14
N THR A 103 10.53 -33.24 5.47
CA THR A 103 11.02 -33.62 6.79
C THR A 103 12.46 -33.16 6.88
N CYS A 104 12.72 -32.04 7.56
CA CYS A 104 14.08 -31.66 7.93
C CYS A 104 14.55 -32.56 9.09
N ALA A 105 14.78 -33.84 8.80
CA ALA A 105 15.55 -34.73 9.66
C ALA A 105 17.04 -34.54 9.34
N ALA A 106 17.58 -33.38 9.70
CA ALA A 106 19.02 -33.23 9.83
C ALA A 106 19.45 -34.10 11.02
N THR A 107 19.96 -35.29 10.74
CA THR A 107 20.56 -36.19 11.72
C THR A 107 21.89 -35.59 12.17
N SER A 108 21.83 -34.64 13.12
CA SER A 108 22.98 -34.31 13.95
C SER A 108 23.32 -35.55 14.79
N ARG A 109 24.30 -36.34 14.33
CA ARG A 109 24.89 -37.47 15.05
C ARG A 109 25.75 -36.98 16.21
N THR A 110 25.14 -36.30 17.16
CA THR A 110 25.69 -36.13 18.51
C THR A 110 24.89 -37.05 19.42
N PRO A 111 25.51 -38.06 20.08
CA PRO A 111 24.80 -38.91 21.02
C PRO A 111 24.27 -38.03 22.16
N SER A 112 22.96 -37.78 22.15
CA SER A 112 22.27 -37.08 23.23
C SER A 112 22.18 -37.98 24.45
N PRO A 113 22.39 -37.45 25.67
CA PRO A 113 22.32 -38.23 26.90
C PRO A 113 20.92 -38.81 27.07
N THR A 114 20.82 -40.14 27.14
CA THR A 114 19.60 -40.94 27.06
C THR A 114 18.71 -40.91 28.32
N ASN A 115 18.69 -39.81 29.08
CA ASN A 115 17.90 -39.66 30.30
C ASN A 115 17.09 -38.34 30.36
N SER A 116 16.63 -37.80 29.24
CA SER A 116 15.64 -36.72 29.27
C SER A 116 14.24 -37.31 29.40
N THR A 117 13.55 -37.02 30.51
CA THR A 117 12.11 -37.27 30.64
C THR A 117 11.35 -36.67 29.46
N PRO A 118 10.30 -37.31 28.93
CA PRO A 118 9.58 -36.83 27.76
C PRO A 118 9.13 -35.39 27.99
N THR A 119 9.73 -34.47 27.25
CA THR A 119 9.47 -33.03 27.41
C THR A 119 8.02 -32.78 27.02
N ARG A 120 7.18 -32.47 28.00
CA ARG A 120 5.76 -32.15 27.77
C ARG A 120 5.68 -30.96 26.81
N ALA A 121 4.92 -31.13 25.72
CA ALA A 121 4.71 -30.06 24.76
C ALA A 121 4.16 -28.80 25.45
N LEU A 122 4.66 -27.64 25.04
CA LEU A 122 4.22 -26.35 25.55
C LEU A 122 2.72 -26.17 25.28
N ARG A 123 1.93 -26.01 26.34
CA ARG A 123 0.53 -25.65 26.21
C ARG A 123 0.42 -24.16 25.91
N PHE A 124 0.36 -23.82 24.63
CA PHE A 124 0.34 -22.44 24.17
C PHE A 124 -0.74 -21.58 24.84
N PHE A 125 -1.92 -22.15 25.12
CA PHE A 125 -3.03 -21.44 25.75
C PHE A 125 -2.96 -21.33 27.28
N ASP A 126 -1.99 -21.99 27.91
CA ASP A 126 -1.68 -21.79 29.34
C ASP A 126 -0.84 -20.51 29.54
N LEU A 127 -0.34 -19.91 28.45
CA LEU A 127 0.31 -18.61 28.49
C LEU A 127 -0.71 -17.47 28.69
N PRO A 128 -0.38 -16.44 29.50
CA PRO A 128 -1.12 -15.18 29.56
C PRO A 128 -1.37 -14.57 28.17
N ALA A 129 -2.48 -13.86 28.01
CA ALA A 129 -2.90 -13.32 26.71
C ALA A 129 -1.84 -12.37 26.12
N GLU A 130 -1.18 -11.60 26.97
CA GLU A 130 -0.12 -10.65 26.63
C GLU A 130 1.05 -11.36 25.95
N LEU A 131 1.51 -12.49 26.52
CA LEU A 131 2.60 -13.27 25.93
C LEU A 131 2.17 -13.91 24.60
N ARG A 132 0.92 -14.36 24.50
CA ARG A 132 0.39 -14.93 23.25
C ARG A 132 0.34 -13.88 22.15
N LEU A 133 -0.07 -12.65 22.46
CA LEU A 133 -0.03 -11.51 21.52
C LEU A 133 1.39 -11.21 21.06
N ARG A 134 2.39 -11.21 21.96
CA ARG A 134 3.81 -11.07 21.57
C ARG A 134 4.29 -12.19 20.64
N VAL A 135 3.84 -13.43 20.86
CA VAL A 135 4.16 -14.52 19.93
C VAL A 135 3.52 -14.28 18.57
N TYR A 136 2.25 -13.87 18.52
CA TYR A 136 1.59 -13.56 17.25
C TYR A 136 2.26 -12.39 16.51
N GLU A 137 2.66 -11.34 17.21
CA GLU A 137 3.40 -10.20 16.61
C GLU A 137 4.65 -10.71 15.88
N ASN A 138 5.43 -11.60 16.51
CA ASN A 138 6.64 -12.13 15.89
C ASN A 138 6.36 -13.10 14.74
N VAL A 139 5.39 -14.00 14.89
CA VAL A 139 5.12 -15.06 13.90
C VAL A 139 4.35 -14.53 12.69
N LEU A 140 3.42 -13.59 12.90
CA LEU A 140 2.52 -13.08 11.87
C LEU A 140 3.06 -11.85 11.16
N HIS A 141 4.11 -11.19 11.67
CA HIS A 141 4.65 -9.98 11.05
C HIS A 141 5.23 -10.26 9.64
N ILE A 142 4.95 -9.33 8.73
CA ILE A 142 5.44 -9.28 7.36
C ILE A 142 6.06 -7.90 7.15
N GLN A 143 7.29 -7.87 6.62
CA GLN A 143 8.03 -6.62 6.41
C GLN A 143 7.38 -5.71 5.36
N LYS A 144 6.70 -6.30 4.38
CA LYS A 144 5.99 -5.59 3.31
C LYS A 144 4.50 -5.51 3.62
N PRO A 145 3.80 -4.47 3.14
CA PRO A 145 2.36 -4.39 3.26
C PRO A 145 1.67 -5.65 2.71
N VAL A 146 0.61 -6.08 3.37
CA VAL A 146 -0.22 -7.19 2.91
C VAL A 146 -0.97 -6.73 1.66
N ASP A 147 -0.82 -7.47 0.55
CA ASP A 147 -1.39 -7.09 -0.73
C ASP A 147 -1.63 -8.31 -1.65
N LEU A 148 -2.00 -8.03 -2.91
CA LEU A 148 -2.13 -9.05 -3.95
C LEU A 148 -0.87 -9.15 -4.84
N GLU A 149 0.33 -8.93 -4.31
CA GLU A 149 1.55 -9.12 -5.12
C GLU A 149 1.63 -10.59 -5.59
N PRO A 150 2.04 -10.87 -6.84
CA PRO A 150 2.21 -12.25 -7.31
C PRO A 150 3.12 -13.10 -6.44
N ASN A 151 4.08 -12.50 -5.73
CA ASN A 151 5.04 -13.19 -4.87
C ASN A 151 4.69 -13.15 -3.37
N ASN A 152 3.69 -12.35 -2.95
CA ASN A 152 3.39 -12.17 -1.53
C ASN A 152 2.79 -13.43 -0.89
N TYR A 153 2.18 -14.33 -1.68
CA TYR A 153 1.62 -15.59 -1.16
C TYR A 153 2.66 -16.45 -0.43
N ARG A 154 3.94 -16.40 -0.81
CA ARG A 154 5.01 -17.16 -0.14
C ARG A 154 5.26 -16.65 1.27
N ALA A 155 5.12 -15.34 1.50
CA ALA A 155 5.24 -14.74 2.81
C ALA A 155 3.95 -14.90 3.63
N ILE A 156 2.78 -14.72 3.01
CA ILE A 156 1.49 -14.73 3.71
C ILE A 156 1.03 -16.15 4.07
N LEU A 157 1.09 -17.10 3.13
CA LEU A 157 0.44 -18.41 3.27
C LEU A 157 0.91 -19.19 4.52
N PRO A 158 2.21 -19.26 4.87
CA PRO A 158 2.64 -19.96 6.08
C PRO A 158 2.04 -19.37 7.36
N ARG A 159 1.81 -18.05 7.40
CA ARG A 159 1.28 -17.31 8.56
C ARG A 159 -0.22 -17.51 8.72
N LEU A 160 -0.93 -17.78 7.62
CA LEU A 160 -2.36 -18.08 7.64
C LEU A 160 -2.66 -19.43 8.34
N SER A 161 -1.67 -20.29 8.56
CA SER A 161 -1.84 -21.52 9.31
C SER A 161 -2.40 -21.29 10.73
N CYS A 162 -1.99 -20.22 11.41
CA CYS A 162 -2.49 -19.85 12.74
C CYS A 162 -4.02 -19.63 12.76
N PHE A 163 -4.60 -19.22 11.64
CA PHE A 163 -6.03 -18.96 11.52
C PHE A 163 -6.86 -20.24 11.49
N LEU A 164 -6.22 -21.39 11.21
CA LEU A 164 -6.88 -22.67 11.00
C LEU A 164 -6.73 -23.62 12.21
N VAL A 165 -5.93 -23.27 13.21
CA VAL A 165 -5.64 -24.15 14.36
C VAL A 165 -6.87 -24.31 15.27
N CYS A 166 -7.41 -23.21 15.78
CA CYS A 166 -8.62 -23.22 16.60
C CYS A 166 -9.29 -21.83 16.63
N ARG A 167 -10.56 -21.78 17.07
CA ARG A 167 -11.32 -20.51 17.14
C ARG A 167 -10.65 -19.45 18.02
N ARG A 168 -10.09 -19.85 19.18
CA ARG A 168 -9.41 -18.91 20.07
C ARG A 168 -8.13 -18.34 19.43
N MET A 169 -7.36 -19.18 18.74
CA MET A 169 -6.18 -18.73 18.00
C MET A 169 -6.57 -17.78 16.88
N HIS A 170 -7.59 -18.13 16.11
CA HIS A 170 -8.11 -17.30 15.03
C HIS A 170 -8.46 -15.90 15.53
N GLU A 171 -9.27 -15.80 16.59
CA GLU A 171 -9.74 -14.53 17.15
C GLU A 171 -8.60 -13.60 17.57
N GLU A 172 -7.54 -14.14 18.15
CA GLU A 172 -6.39 -13.33 18.55
C GLU A 172 -5.47 -13.00 17.37
N ALA A 173 -5.18 -13.99 16.53
CA ALA A 173 -4.25 -13.87 15.41
C ALA A 173 -4.72 -12.88 14.34
N TYR A 174 -6.02 -12.87 13.98
CA TYR A 174 -6.48 -12.01 12.89
C TYR A 174 -6.35 -10.52 13.22
N ARG A 175 -6.56 -10.15 14.50
CA ARG A 175 -6.44 -8.77 14.98
C ARG A 175 -4.99 -8.28 14.81
N VAL A 176 -4.02 -9.12 15.16
CA VAL A 176 -2.59 -8.82 15.01
C VAL A 176 -2.16 -8.80 13.55
N PHE A 177 -2.63 -9.75 12.74
CA PHE A 177 -2.25 -9.85 11.33
C PHE A 177 -2.75 -8.66 10.50
N TYR A 178 -4.03 -8.30 10.61
CA TYR A 178 -4.64 -7.22 9.82
C TYR A 178 -4.39 -5.81 10.41
N ALA A 179 -3.83 -5.71 11.61
CA ALA A 179 -3.30 -4.46 12.15
C ALA A 179 -1.97 -4.04 11.49
N GLN A 180 -1.40 -4.86 10.61
CA GLN A 180 -0.24 -4.49 9.80
C GLN A 180 -0.67 -3.62 8.60
N PRO A 181 0.25 -2.86 8.00
CA PRO A 181 -0.05 -2.08 6.81
C PRO A 181 -0.60 -2.95 5.67
N ILE A 182 -1.70 -2.50 5.06
CA ILE A 182 -2.32 -3.17 3.90
C ILE A 182 -2.27 -2.24 2.70
N ARG A 183 -1.87 -2.77 1.54
CA ARG A 183 -1.90 -1.99 0.31
C ARG A 183 -3.31 -1.95 -0.27
N LEU A 184 -3.81 -0.74 -0.51
CA LEU A 184 -5.18 -0.53 -0.99
C LEU A 184 -5.39 -1.10 -2.39
N TYR A 185 -4.47 -0.81 -3.31
CA TYR A 185 -4.51 -1.29 -4.69
C TYR A 185 -3.22 -2.01 -5.09
N PRO A 186 -3.31 -3.10 -5.87
CA PRO A 186 -2.12 -3.70 -6.47
C PRO A 186 -1.43 -2.71 -7.40
N TYR A 187 -0.09 -2.69 -7.37
CA TYR A 187 0.70 -1.73 -8.14
C TYR A 187 1.47 -2.37 -9.32
N HIS A 188 1.56 -3.71 -9.39
CA HIS A 188 2.12 -4.42 -10.54
C HIS A 188 1.60 -5.86 -10.67
N GLY A 189 2.01 -6.53 -11.75
CA GLY A 189 1.79 -7.94 -11.98
C GLY A 189 0.36 -8.28 -12.40
N ARG A 190 -0.01 -9.56 -12.31
CA ARG A 190 -1.30 -10.07 -12.82
C ARG A 190 -2.54 -9.45 -12.16
N PHE A 191 -2.39 -8.87 -10.99
CA PHE A 191 -3.49 -8.27 -10.23
C PHE A 191 -3.60 -6.75 -10.43
N PHE A 192 -2.73 -6.13 -11.24
CA PHE A 192 -2.75 -4.69 -11.47
C PHE A 192 -4.09 -4.18 -12.02
N THR A 193 -4.75 -4.97 -12.87
CA THR A 193 -6.07 -4.65 -13.47
C THR A 193 -7.21 -5.48 -12.87
N THR A 194 -7.02 -6.02 -11.66
CA THR A 194 -8.03 -6.87 -11.00
C THR A 194 -9.33 -6.13 -10.78
N LYS A 195 -10.49 -6.71 -11.11
CA LYS A 195 -11.79 -6.10 -10.76
C LYS A 195 -11.99 -5.93 -9.26
N HIS A 196 -11.34 -6.78 -8.46
CA HIS A 196 -11.44 -6.76 -7.01
C HIS A 196 -10.07 -6.64 -6.33
N PRO A 197 -9.70 -5.47 -5.78
CA PRO A 197 -8.48 -5.31 -4.97
C PRO A 197 -8.63 -6.02 -3.62
N LEU A 198 -7.54 -6.10 -2.84
CA LEU A 198 -7.50 -6.88 -1.58
C LEU A 198 -8.62 -6.46 -0.63
N LEU A 199 -8.79 -5.16 -0.39
CA LEU A 199 -9.75 -4.64 0.57
C LEU A 199 -11.18 -5.14 0.30
N MET A 200 -11.61 -5.10 -0.97
CA MET A 200 -12.94 -5.58 -1.37
C MET A 200 -13.10 -7.10 -1.20
N ARG A 201 -12.01 -7.88 -1.18
CA ARG A 201 -12.05 -9.33 -0.94
C ARG A 201 -12.11 -9.69 0.54
N LEU A 202 -11.72 -8.78 1.44
CA LEU A 202 -11.74 -9.03 2.87
C LEU A 202 -13.18 -8.96 3.41
N PRO A 203 -13.60 -9.89 4.27
CA PRO A 203 -14.82 -9.74 5.05
C PRO A 203 -14.82 -8.46 5.90
N PRO A 204 -15.98 -7.81 6.13
CA PRO A 204 -16.06 -6.56 6.90
C PRO A 204 -15.37 -6.61 8.28
N ARG A 205 -15.44 -7.74 9.00
CA ARG A 205 -14.78 -7.89 10.32
C ARG A 205 -13.26 -7.72 10.27
N TYR A 206 -12.63 -8.04 9.14
CA TYR A 206 -11.18 -7.85 8.97
C TYR A 206 -10.85 -6.43 8.53
N ARG A 207 -11.74 -5.78 7.77
CA ARG A 207 -11.60 -4.37 7.39
C ARG A 207 -11.65 -3.45 8.62
N GLU A 208 -12.51 -3.78 9.57
CA GLU A 208 -12.67 -3.01 10.81
C GLU A 208 -11.40 -2.91 11.64
N VAL A 209 -10.50 -3.91 11.61
CA VAL A 209 -9.27 -3.90 12.42
C VAL A 209 -8.06 -3.29 11.70
N ILE A 210 -8.21 -2.87 10.44
CA ILE A 210 -7.13 -2.24 9.69
C ILE A 210 -6.86 -0.85 10.27
N ASN A 211 -5.62 -0.60 10.69
CA ASN A 211 -5.21 0.69 11.25
C ASN A 211 -4.45 1.58 10.24
N THR A 212 -3.79 0.96 9.27
CA THR A 212 -2.85 1.61 8.34
C THR A 212 -3.06 1.06 6.95
N MET A 213 -3.25 1.95 5.97
CA MET A 213 -3.28 1.59 4.57
C MET A 213 -2.17 2.28 3.78
N GLU A 214 -1.68 1.60 2.75
CA GLU A 214 -0.72 2.16 1.79
C GLU A 214 -1.38 2.35 0.42
N LEU A 215 -1.19 3.53 -0.16
CA LEU A 215 -1.59 3.92 -1.51
C LEU A 215 -0.35 4.25 -2.33
N ARG A 216 -0.09 3.46 -3.38
CA ARG A 216 0.97 3.72 -4.36
C ARG A 216 0.41 4.52 -5.54
N LEU A 217 1.04 5.64 -5.85
CA LEU A 217 0.72 6.49 -7.00
C LEU A 217 1.88 6.45 -7.99
N GLY A 218 1.60 6.39 -9.28
CA GLY A 218 2.57 6.35 -10.38
C GLY A 218 2.33 5.18 -11.34
N PRO A 219 2.22 3.92 -10.90
CA PRO A 219 2.01 2.81 -11.80
C PRO A 219 0.74 2.94 -12.64
N GLY A 220 0.90 2.82 -13.96
CA GLY A 220 -0.19 2.98 -14.93
C GLY A 220 -0.71 4.40 -15.07
N TRP A 221 0.08 5.43 -14.74
CA TRP A 221 -0.35 6.83 -14.79
C TRP A 221 -0.94 7.27 -16.14
N SER A 222 -0.46 6.72 -17.26
CA SER A 222 -0.99 7.03 -18.60
C SER A 222 -2.36 6.42 -18.87
N LYS A 223 -2.73 5.36 -18.14
CA LYS A 223 -4.03 4.70 -18.18
C LYS A 223 -4.30 4.01 -16.83
N PRO A 224 -4.75 4.75 -15.81
CA PRO A 224 -4.92 4.20 -14.47
C PRO A 224 -5.85 2.98 -14.46
N PRO A 225 -5.54 1.92 -13.68
CA PRO A 225 -6.37 0.74 -13.63
C PRO A 225 -7.79 1.06 -13.15
N THR A 226 -8.79 0.46 -13.79
CA THR A 226 -10.20 0.68 -13.45
C THR A 226 -10.57 0.29 -12.01
N CYS A 227 -9.73 -0.52 -11.36
CA CYS A 227 -9.93 -0.94 -9.98
C CYS A 227 -9.47 0.08 -8.94
N GLN A 228 -8.66 1.06 -9.34
CA GLN A 228 -8.25 2.18 -8.51
C GLN A 228 -9.36 3.22 -8.54
N ASN A 229 -10.35 3.03 -7.67
CA ASN A 229 -11.50 3.92 -7.51
C ASN A 229 -12.04 3.82 -6.09
N THR A 230 -12.72 4.85 -5.63
CA THR A 230 -13.29 4.94 -4.28
C THR A 230 -14.78 4.59 -4.25
N GLN A 231 -15.25 3.66 -5.09
CA GLN A 231 -16.67 3.31 -5.09
C GLN A 231 -17.08 2.61 -3.78
N PRO A 232 -18.34 2.75 -3.31
CA PRO A 232 -18.78 2.15 -2.03
C PRO A 232 -18.54 0.64 -1.91
N ARG A 233 -18.57 -0.09 -3.03
CA ARG A 233 -18.26 -1.53 -3.09
C ARG A 233 -16.85 -1.89 -2.61
N LEU A 234 -15.92 -0.93 -2.59
CA LEU A 234 -14.55 -1.12 -2.11
C LEU A 234 -14.53 -1.45 -0.60
N GLY A 235 -15.52 -0.99 0.17
CA GLY A 235 -15.65 -1.28 1.59
C GLY A 235 -14.81 -0.38 2.50
N LEU A 236 -14.46 0.83 2.04
CA LEU A 236 -13.72 1.81 2.85
C LEU A 236 -14.49 2.21 4.13
N THR A 237 -15.82 2.28 4.04
CA THR A 237 -16.71 2.59 5.19
C THR A 237 -16.61 1.57 6.34
N ASP A 238 -16.17 0.34 6.05
CA ASP A 238 -16.00 -0.69 7.07
C ASP A 238 -14.70 -0.50 7.87
N CYS A 239 -13.79 0.37 7.42
CA CYS A 239 -12.45 0.55 7.99
C CYS A 239 -12.46 1.51 9.19
N LYS A 240 -13.25 1.18 10.22
CA LYS A 240 -13.52 2.08 11.36
C LYS A 240 -12.31 2.44 12.23
N ASN A 241 -11.26 1.60 12.21
CA ASN A 241 -10.05 1.83 13.01
C ASN A 241 -8.88 2.36 12.17
N MET A 242 -9.10 2.67 10.89
CA MET A 242 -8.03 3.17 10.02
C MET A 242 -7.66 4.60 10.44
N ARG A 243 -6.45 4.79 10.97
CA ARG A 243 -5.92 6.06 11.48
C ARG A 243 -4.89 6.69 10.57
N THR A 244 -4.18 5.87 9.78
CA THR A 244 -3.05 6.31 8.96
C THR A 244 -3.21 5.87 7.51
N LEU A 245 -3.05 6.82 6.59
CA LEU A 245 -2.92 6.56 5.16
C LEU A 245 -1.51 6.96 4.72
N LYS A 246 -0.73 5.99 4.26
CA LYS A 246 0.59 6.20 3.67
C LYS A 246 0.45 6.32 2.16
N ILE A 247 0.74 7.48 1.62
CA ILE A 247 0.76 7.74 0.18
C ILE A 247 2.21 7.75 -0.27
N PHE A 248 2.54 6.91 -1.23
CA PHE A 248 3.86 6.90 -1.84
C PHE A 248 3.76 7.24 -3.32
N VAL A 249 4.41 8.33 -3.71
CA VAL A 249 4.41 8.84 -5.08
C VAL A 249 5.65 8.35 -5.83
N GLU A 250 5.44 7.49 -6.80
CA GLU A 250 6.51 6.94 -7.62
C GLU A 250 6.89 7.84 -8.79
N CYS A 251 5.91 8.54 -9.36
CA CYS A 251 6.07 9.36 -10.55
C CYS A 251 5.07 10.52 -10.51
N ASP A 252 5.52 11.71 -10.91
CA ASP A 252 4.66 12.85 -11.20
C ASP A 252 4.76 13.15 -12.71
N PRO A 253 3.73 12.78 -13.51
CA PRO A 253 3.72 12.99 -14.94
C PRO A 253 3.25 14.41 -15.34
N SER A 254 3.31 15.40 -14.44
CA SER A 254 3.02 16.80 -14.79
C SER A 254 4.19 17.52 -15.47
N ASP A 255 5.41 16.97 -15.42
CA ASP A 255 6.60 17.58 -16.07
C ASP A 255 6.58 17.43 -17.61
N ASP A 256 7.22 18.36 -18.31
CA ASP A 256 7.29 18.42 -19.78
C ASP A 256 7.97 17.20 -20.38
N ILE A 257 8.86 16.55 -19.64
CA ILE A 257 9.56 15.33 -20.07
C ILE A 257 8.60 14.18 -20.39
N PHE A 258 7.37 14.22 -19.88
CA PHE A 258 6.34 13.21 -20.14
C PHE A 258 5.50 13.52 -21.38
N ASN A 259 5.76 14.64 -22.07
CA ASN A 259 5.01 15.06 -23.25
C ASN A 259 5.14 13.98 -24.34
N GLY A 260 4.00 13.51 -24.86
CA GLY A 260 3.92 12.37 -25.78
C GLY A 260 3.84 10.98 -25.14
N PHE A 261 4.10 10.83 -23.84
CA PHE A 261 3.91 9.56 -23.10
C PHE A 261 2.57 9.51 -22.35
N ARG A 262 1.87 10.64 -22.27
CA ARG A 262 0.52 10.74 -21.70
C ARG A 262 -0.46 9.89 -22.51
N GLY A 263 -1.49 9.39 -21.83
CA GLY A 263 -2.58 8.69 -22.49
C GLY A 263 -3.25 9.56 -23.56
N ALA A 264 -3.99 8.93 -24.47
CA ALA A 264 -4.74 9.67 -25.47
C ALA A 264 -5.67 10.70 -24.79
N ASN A 265 -5.60 11.97 -25.22
CA ASN A 265 -6.33 13.11 -24.67
C ASN A 265 -5.99 13.48 -23.20
N ALA A 266 -4.92 12.93 -22.62
CA ALA A 266 -4.51 13.26 -21.26
C ALA A 266 -3.60 14.50 -21.24
N THR A 267 -3.94 15.44 -20.37
CA THR A 267 -3.16 16.65 -20.05
C THR A 267 -2.23 16.40 -18.86
N GLU A 268 -1.36 17.37 -18.57
CA GLU A 268 -0.49 17.40 -17.37
C GLU A 268 -1.25 17.22 -16.05
N GLU A 269 -2.49 17.69 -15.99
CA GLU A 269 -3.33 17.65 -14.79
C GLU A 269 -4.16 16.37 -14.67
N THR A 270 -4.29 15.58 -15.73
CA THR A 270 -5.23 14.45 -15.77
C THR A 270 -4.92 13.42 -14.69
N TYR A 271 -3.65 13.04 -14.55
CA TYR A 271 -3.25 12.08 -13.52
C TYR A 271 -3.28 12.70 -12.11
N MET A 272 -2.90 13.98 -11.99
CA MET A 272 -2.99 14.72 -10.73
C MET A 272 -4.41 14.75 -10.18
N ARG A 273 -5.38 15.11 -11.03
CA ARG A 273 -6.80 15.13 -10.66
C ARG A 273 -7.30 13.75 -10.25
N PHE A 274 -6.91 12.70 -10.98
CA PHE A 274 -7.23 11.33 -10.60
C PHE A 274 -6.71 10.97 -9.19
N CYS A 275 -5.47 11.33 -8.86
CA CYS A 275 -4.89 11.08 -7.54
C CYS A 275 -5.61 11.89 -6.43
N VAL A 276 -5.96 13.14 -6.71
CA VAL A 276 -6.74 13.99 -5.80
C VAL A 276 -8.12 13.36 -5.57
N ASP A 277 -8.85 12.98 -6.61
CA ASP A 277 -10.18 12.36 -6.52
C ASP A 277 -10.14 11.05 -5.69
N LEU A 278 -9.07 10.26 -5.84
CA LEU A 278 -8.84 9.09 -5.00
C LEU A 278 -8.67 9.46 -3.52
N LEU A 279 -7.84 10.46 -3.22
CA LEU A 279 -7.61 10.90 -1.84
C LEU A 279 -8.90 11.46 -1.23
N THR A 280 -9.60 12.32 -1.95
CA THR A 280 -10.89 12.89 -1.53
C THR A 280 -11.90 11.79 -1.22
N GLY A 281 -12.06 10.82 -2.13
CA GLY A 281 -13.00 9.72 -1.91
C GLY A 281 -12.64 8.79 -0.74
N ILE A 282 -11.34 8.65 -0.41
CA ILE A 282 -10.90 7.93 0.79
C ILE A 282 -11.25 8.74 2.05
N LEU A 283 -10.96 10.03 2.05
CA LEU A 283 -11.24 10.93 3.17
C LEU A 283 -12.73 11.04 3.50
N ASP A 284 -13.57 11.03 2.47
CA ASP A 284 -15.03 11.08 2.64
C ASP A 284 -15.61 9.78 3.23
N GLN A 285 -15.00 8.63 2.94
CA GLN A 285 -15.51 7.32 3.39
C GLN A 285 -14.90 6.83 4.69
N VAL A 286 -13.72 7.33 5.08
CA VAL A 286 -13.01 6.87 6.27
C VAL A 286 -12.88 8.01 7.28
N PRO A 287 -13.93 8.28 8.08
CA PRO A 287 -13.93 9.40 9.02
C PRO A 287 -12.90 9.24 10.14
N SER A 288 -12.52 8.00 10.49
CA SER A 288 -11.48 7.70 11.48
C SER A 288 -10.06 8.08 11.05
N LEU A 289 -9.86 8.42 9.78
CA LEU A 289 -8.54 8.75 9.24
C LEU A 289 -8.04 10.06 9.86
N GLU A 290 -6.87 10.03 10.48
CA GLU A 290 -6.30 11.16 11.23
C GLU A 290 -5.00 11.67 10.58
N THR A 291 -4.14 10.73 10.15
CA THR A 291 -2.79 11.02 9.66
C THR A 291 -2.63 10.60 8.22
N ILE A 292 -2.04 11.48 7.42
CA ILE A 292 -1.66 11.20 6.05
C ILE A 292 -0.15 11.38 5.96
N GLU A 293 0.53 10.28 5.67
CA GLU A 293 1.98 10.25 5.46
C GLU A 293 2.24 10.31 3.96
N ILE A 294 2.99 11.30 3.48
CA ILE A 294 3.36 11.42 2.07
C ILE A 294 4.86 11.17 1.92
N ASP A 295 5.22 10.24 1.04
CA ASP A 295 6.59 9.95 0.65
C ASP A 295 6.69 9.79 -0.87
N ALA A 296 7.90 9.72 -1.40
CA ALA A 296 8.10 9.61 -2.84
C ALA A 296 9.43 8.96 -3.26
N TRP A 297 9.54 8.57 -4.53
CA TRP A 297 10.84 8.25 -5.15
C TRP A 297 11.70 9.49 -5.32
N SER A 298 13.03 9.32 -5.41
CA SER A 298 14.04 10.39 -5.56
C SER A 298 13.80 11.33 -6.75
N ALA A 299 13.15 10.84 -7.81
CA ALA A 299 12.82 11.61 -9.01
C ALA A 299 11.71 12.65 -8.81
N VAL A 300 10.85 12.48 -7.81
CA VAL A 300 9.72 13.38 -7.55
C VAL A 300 10.21 14.56 -6.69
N LYS A 301 9.91 15.81 -7.06
CA LYS A 301 10.31 16.98 -6.26
C LYS A 301 9.29 17.25 -5.14
N LYS A 302 9.71 17.84 -4.00
CA LYS A 302 8.80 18.25 -2.91
C LYS A 302 7.76 19.24 -3.42
N ASP A 303 8.19 20.13 -4.32
CA ASP A 303 7.36 21.17 -4.93
C ASP A 303 6.65 20.73 -6.23
N ALA A 304 6.67 19.43 -6.53
CA ALA A 304 6.02 18.91 -7.73
C ALA A 304 4.49 19.13 -7.67
N PRO A 305 3.83 19.41 -8.82
CA PRO A 305 2.41 19.72 -8.87
C PRO A 305 1.53 18.70 -8.13
N LEU A 306 1.79 17.39 -8.30
CA LEU A 306 1.03 16.34 -7.64
C LEU A 306 1.18 16.39 -6.12
N ILE A 307 2.40 16.58 -5.61
CA ILE A 307 2.66 16.63 -4.16
C ILE A 307 1.96 17.84 -3.54
N LYS A 308 2.03 19.01 -4.20
CA LYS A 308 1.34 20.22 -3.76
C LYS A 308 -0.18 20.02 -3.72
N ALA A 309 -0.76 19.44 -4.77
CA ALA A 309 -2.19 19.18 -4.84
C ALA A 309 -2.66 18.21 -3.74
N LEU A 310 -1.90 17.14 -3.47
CA LEU A 310 -2.20 16.22 -2.37
C LEU A 310 -2.10 16.93 -1.02
N LYS A 311 -1.04 17.71 -0.78
CA LYS A 311 -0.85 18.50 0.45
C LYS A 311 -2.03 19.44 0.70
N MET A 312 -2.45 20.20 -0.32
CA MET A 312 -3.61 21.09 -0.21
C MET A 312 -4.88 20.34 0.22
N GLN A 313 -5.15 19.17 -0.38
CA GLN A 313 -6.31 18.35 0.00
C GLN A 313 -6.25 17.85 1.45
N VAL A 314 -5.06 17.52 1.95
CA VAL A 314 -4.86 17.13 3.36
C VAL A 314 -5.17 18.29 4.31
N GLU A 315 -4.65 19.48 3.98
CA GLU A 315 -4.82 20.71 4.76
C GLU A 315 -6.30 21.18 4.77
N ASP A 316 -6.96 21.18 3.61
CA ASP A 316 -8.37 21.53 3.47
C ASP A 316 -9.29 20.67 4.35
N ARG A 317 -8.95 19.39 4.49
CA ARG A 317 -9.67 18.43 5.34
C ARG A 317 -9.18 18.39 6.78
N LYS A 318 -8.27 19.31 7.15
CA LYS A 318 -7.69 19.46 8.50
C LYS A 318 -7.12 18.15 9.06
N LYS A 319 -6.50 17.35 8.19
CA LYS A 319 -5.83 16.10 8.59
C LYS A 319 -4.37 16.37 8.90
N ARG A 320 -3.76 15.53 9.74
CA ARG A 320 -2.34 15.65 10.10
C ARG A 320 -1.49 15.15 8.94
N LEU A 321 -0.72 16.06 8.32
CA LEU A 321 0.28 15.72 7.32
C LEU A 321 1.61 15.34 7.99
N VAL A 322 2.19 14.22 7.57
CA VAL A 322 3.53 13.77 7.97
C VAL A 322 4.33 13.43 6.71
N TRP A 323 5.63 13.72 6.70
CA TRP A 323 6.51 13.32 5.60
C TRP A 323 7.10 11.94 5.87
N GLY A 324 7.16 11.09 4.85
CA GLY A 324 7.75 9.77 4.96
C GLY A 324 9.28 9.81 5.06
N PRO A 325 9.88 8.72 5.56
CA PRO A 325 11.30 8.69 5.88
C PRO A 325 12.21 8.61 4.65
N LEU A 326 11.74 8.16 3.48
CA LEU A 326 12.61 7.91 2.33
C LEU A 326 13.13 9.23 1.74
N ARG A 327 12.25 10.23 1.59
CA ARG A 327 12.65 11.53 1.05
C ARG A 327 13.33 12.43 2.06
N GLY A 328 13.08 12.26 3.35
CA GLY A 328 13.59 13.16 4.38
C GLY A 328 13.11 14.60 4.17
N TRP A 329 11.88 14.78 3.70
CA TRP A 329 11.26 16.10 3.50
C TRP A 329 10.76 16.75 4.79
N GLU A 330 10.96 16.09 5.93
CA GLU A 330 10.89 16.75 7.22
C GLU A 330 11.82 17.95 7.19
N ASP A 331 11.21 19.14 7.21
CA ASP A 331 11.95 20.35 7.40
C ASP A 331 12.62 20.21 8.77
N LYS A 332 13.96 20.24 8.81
CA LYS A 332 14.70 20.33 10.08
C LYS A 332 14.36 21.62 10.85
N GLU A 333 13.55 22.48 10.26
CA GLU A 333 12.97 23.67 10.86
C GLU A 333 11.59 23.34 11.45
N GLY A 334 11.59 22.59 12.54
CA GLY A 334 10.48 22.65 13.48
C GLY A 334 10.61 23.92 14.32
N PRO A 335 9.59 24.79 14.42
CA PRO A 335 9.49 25.73 15.51
C PRO A 335 9.20 24.90 16.78
N GLY A 336 10.24 24.54 17.53
CA GLY A 336 10.05 23.67 18.70
C GLY A 336 11.27 23.38 19.56
N LEU A 337 12.50 23.69 19.13
CA LEU A 337 13.66 23.69 20.03
C LEU A 337 13.68 24.92 20.95
N ILE A 338 13.04 26.02 20.53
CA ILE A 338 12.98 27.30 21.27
C ILE A 338 12.29 27.18 22.65
N GLY A 339 11.57 26.09 22.93
CA GLY A 339 10.83 25.91 24.20
C GLY A 339 11.67 25.44 25.39
N ILE A 340 12.71 24.63 25.16
CA ILE A 340 13.46 23.99 26.27
C ILE A 340 14.60 24.91 26.73
N GLU A 341 15.26 25.57 25.78
CA GLU A 341 16.36 26.51 26.02
C GLU A 341 15.87 27.82 26.67
N ASN A 342 14.71 28.35 26.28
CA ASN A 342 14.09 29.48 27.00
C ASN A 342 13.55 29.09 28.39
N ALA A 343 13.10 27.84 28.58
CA ALA A 343 12.70 27.33 29.90
C ALA A 343 13.90 27.07 30.83
N LEU A 344 15.06 26.71 30.29
CA LEU A 344 16.32 26.59 31.05
C LEU A 344 16.94 27.97 31.34
N ALA A 345 16.82 28.91 30.42
CA ALA A 345 17.28 30.29 30.61
C ALA A 345 16.49 31.02 31.70
N SER A 346 15.18 30.77 31.82
CA SER A 346 14.34 31.37 32.88
C SER A 346 14.56 30.76 34.27
N LEU A 347 15.18 29.58 34.36
CA LEU A 347 15.55 28.93 35.63
C LEU A 347 16.95 29.32 36.13
N SER A 348 17.73 30.09 35.37
CA SER A 348 19.13 30.41 35.69
C SER A 348 19.34 31.74 36.44
N ILE A 349 18.30 32.32 37.06
CA ILE A 349 18.43 33.49 37.94
C ILE A 349 18.17 33.09 39.40
N SER A 350 19.23 32.65 40.08
CA SER A 350 19.50 32.95 41.50
C SER A 350 20.78 32.22 41.96
N SER A 351 21.92 32.78 41.60
CA SER A 351 23.17 32.51 42.30
C SER A 351 23.93 33.82 42.48
N GLU A 352 23.26 34.80 43.08
CA GLU A 352 23.96 35.92 43.70
C GLU A 352 24.30 35.50 45.14
N ALA A 353 25.42 34.78 45.24
CA ALA A 353 26.03 34.42 46.50
C ALA A 353 26.46 35.69 47.24
N SER A 354 26.06 35.78 48.51
CA SER A 354 26.58 36.74 49.48
C SER A 354 28.11 36.78 49.44
N ARG A 355 28.68 37.88 48.94
CA ARG A 355 30.08 38.22 49.20
C ARG A 355 30.17 38.83 50.58
N VAL A 356 30.51 37.99 51.55
CA VAL A 356 31.17 38.40 52.79
C VAL A 356 32.66 38.58 52.50
N LEU A 357 33.29 39.44 53.32
CA LEU A 357 34.72 39.77 53.51
C LEU A 357 35.09 41.16 52.96
N ALA A 358 35.82 42.04 53.65
CA ALA A 358 36.29 42.15 55.04
C ALA A 358 37.02 43.51 55.15
N VAL A 359 36.91 44.16 56.31
CA VAL A 359 37.96 44.86 57.10
C VAL A 359 38.93 45.86 56.41
N GLN A 360 38.94 47.11 56.91
CA GLN A 360 40.11 47.93 57.36
C GLN A 360 39.59 49.34 57.70
N ALA A 361 40.06 50.11 58.69
CA ALA A 361 41.11 49.99 59.69
C ALA A 361 40.74 50.88 60.90
#